data_AF-A0A4Q3ANR1-F1
#
_entry.id   AF-A0A4Q3ANR1-F1
#
_cell.length_a   1.000
_cell.length_b   1.000
_cell.length_c   1.000
_cell.angle_alpha   90.00
_cell.angle_beta   90.00
_cell.angle_gamma   90.00
#
_symmetry.space_group_name_H-M   'P 1'
#
loop_
_entity.id
_entity.type
_entity.pdbx_description
1 polymer ?
#
loop_
_entity_poly.entity_id
_entity_poly.type
_entity_poly.pdbx_seq_one_letter_code
_entity_poly.pdbx_strand_id
1 'polypeptide(L)'
;MAGVRLPYHEYLGHIAAHPEDEGKLAEIRVLIDEPAQLPNFKYVSEQVHDDHALALLYKLKRALARAQEHGIADVDGMVDRVEDYIAEAWEDRGLYPGLGSVLNVLADLSEGEYEVEGSRGAALADALRTSLPAGADLLDTAFDLIAAKGAVPDALAGHKATIRDARAGFRDNRHLSGLLRKLTLFTLTPRQVGRILFPEDDGPHAFGGLAVSPGDIVANPYVLAESYVPATDDVDEGREDLDREQRSDGPIDYAVIDIGMFPDHRYLDRRDDLHDLTVTGPERLRAFAHEALAAAEDQGHSFMSTAGLVEHAAAHPLFYRDSLKVTQAQFLSDRHLAHFRQRLHVELVDGGHYFYLQRAWDAEQVVMRFVTDRLGQKPVKADLTWIGGYVAAESSALASGIKDFDIEGFAAERMSMMNGAMTRRLYCATGRPGSGKSQAVAELLRRFDAANERTIVLAPTGKAALRLNEAAPNDAGWQAETIDRWIWRSGLRDYLDVGADLKSMTRSKSFEPFDNLVVDEMSMVNLYHLALLFRAIEVHQPTTTLRVI
;
A
#
# COMPACT_ATOMS: atom_id res chain seq x y z
N MET A 1 36.33 -7.34 -12.85
CA MET A 1 34.87 -7.58 -12.87
C MET A 1 34.23 -6.23 -12.65
N ALA A 2 33.43 -5.71 -13.58
CA ALA A 2 32.92 -4.32 -13.57
C ALA A 2 31.61 -4.18 -12.78
N GLY A 3 31.52 -4.82 -11.61
CA GLY A 3 30.29 -4.83 -10.81
C GLY A 3 30.52 -5.30 -9.38
N VAL A 4 29.44 -5.35 -8.62
CA VAL A 4 29.38 -5.75 -7.20
C VAL A 4 28.64 -7.07 -7.11
N ARG A 5 29.18 -8.04 -6.37
CA ARG A 5 28.56 -9.37 -6.19
C ARG A 5 28.58 -9.75 -4.71
N LEU A 6 27.41 -9.76 -4.08
CA LEU A 6 27.30 -10.21 -2.70
C LEU A 6 27.82 -11.66 -2.55
N PRO A 7 28.57 -11.97 -1.49
CA PRO A 7 29.31 -13.24 -1.34
C PRO A 7 28.43 -14.41 -0.85
N TYR A 8 27.29 -14.64 -1.52
CA TYR A 8 26.32 -15.67 -1.09
C TYR A 8 26.91 -17.08 -1.08
N HIS A 9 27.75 -17.43 -2.06
CA HIS A 9 28.34 -18.77 -2.14
C HIS A 9 29.34 -19.03 -1.02
N GLU A 10 30.13 -18.01 -0.67
CA GLU A 10 31.06 -18.02 0.44
C GLU A 10 30.31 -18.22 1.76
N TYR A 11 29.18 -17.53 1.95
CA TYR A 11 28.31 -17.73 3.12
C TYR A 11 27.67 -19.11 3.18
N LEU A 12 27.14 -19.62 2.06
CA LEU A 12 26.56 -20.97 2.02
C LEU A 12 27.62 -22.04 2.33
N GLY A 13 28.86 -21.84 1.85
CA GLY A 13 29.99 -22.71 2.19
C GLY A 13 30.36 -22.65 3.68
N HIS A 14 30.36 -21.44 4.26
CA HIS A 14 30.60 -21.24 5.69
C HIS A 14 29.53 -21.87 6.57
N ILE A 15 28.24 -21.69 6.23
CA ILE A 15 27.09 -22.25 6.94
C ILE A 15 27.09 -23.77 6.92
N ALA A 16 27.55 -24.39 5.83
CA ALA A 16 27.69 -25.84 5.77
C ALA A 16 28.67 -26.40 6.83
N ALA A 17 29.65 -25.58 7.25
CA ALA A 17 30.60 -25.91 8.33
C ALA A 17 30.16 -25.37 9.70
N HIS A 18 29.39 -24.26 9.72
CA HIS A 18 28.94 -23.55 10.92
C HIS A 18 27.43 -23.24 10.83
N PRO A 19 26.55 -24.23 11.03
CA PRO A 19 25.10 -24.03 10.88
C PRO A 19 24.51 -22.94 11.78
N GLU A 20 25.15 -22.63 12.91
CA GLU A 20 24.77 -21.55 13.83
C GLU A 20 24.86 -20.16 13.21
N ASP A 21 25.63 -19.99 12.14
CA ASP A 21 25.86 -18.71 11.46
C ASP A 21 24.85 -18.45 10.32
N GLU A 22 23.79 -19.26 10.18
CA GLU A 22 22.74 -19.09 9.17
C GLU A 22 22.12 -17.68 9.19
N GLY A 23 21.95 -17.08 10.37
CA GLY A 23 21.43 -15.73 10.53
C GLY A 23 22.26 -14.65 9.82
N LYS A 24 23.59 -14.84 9.72
CA LYS A 24 24.48 -13.88 9.07
C LYS A 24 24.21 -13.73 7.57
N LEU A 25 23.70 -14.77 6.92
CA LEU A 25 23.29 -14.70 5.52
C LEU A 25 22.06 -13.79 5.34
N ALA A 26 21.14 -13.80 6.31
CA ALA A 26 19.98 -12.91 6.28
C ALA A 26 20.40 -11.43 6.42
N GLU A 27 21.43 -11.14 7.21
CA GLU A 27 21.93 -9.78 7.44
C GLU A 27 22.59 -9.13 6.20
N ILE A 28 23.10 -9.93 5.26
CA ILE A 28 23.70 -9.42 4.02
C ILE A 28 22.72 -9.46 2.83
N ARG A 29 21.45 -9.81 3.07
CA ARG A 29 20.45 -9.90 2.01
C ARG A 29 20.00 -8.51 1.58
N VAL A 30 20.06 -8.24 0.28
CA VAL A 30 19.47 -7.04 -0.32
C VAL A 30 18.22 -7.47 -1.07
N LEU A 31 17.08 -6.97 -0.61
CA LEU A 31 15.78 -7.18 -1.21
C LEU A 31 15.28 -5.92 -1.91
N ILE A 32 14.50 -6.15 -2.95
CA ILE A 32 13.79 -5.13 -3.72
C ILE A 32 12.32 -5.42 -3.44
N ASP A 33 11.80 -4.73 -2.43
CA ASP A 33 10.42 -4.91 -1.96
C ASP A 33 9.58 -3.66 -2.28
N GLU A 34 10.23 -2.58 -2.72
CA GLU A 34 9.58 -1.31 -3.07
C GLU A 34 8.73 -1.44 -4.35
N PRO A 35 7.43 -1.10 -4.29
CA PRO A 35 6.53 -1.21 -5.44
C PRO A 35 7.00 -0.47 -6.69
N ALA A 36 7.63 0.71 -6.58
CA ALA A 36 8.11 1.45 -7.75
C ALA A 36 9.34 0.81 -8.40
N GLN A 37 10.12 0.02 -7.64
CA GLN A 37 11.34 -0.61 -8.14
C GLN A 37 11.10 -2.05 -8.61
N LEU A 38 10.13 -2.77 -8.04
CA LEU A 38 9.80 -4.15 -8.41
C LEU A 38 9.68 -4.39 -9.93
N PRO A 39 9.00 -3.54 -10.72
CA PRO A 39 8.90 -3.71 -12.18
C PRO A 39 10.27 -3.82 -12.86
N ASN A 40 11.23 -2.98 -12.44
CA ASN A 40 12.56 -2.88 -13.05
C ASN A 40 13.43 -4.13 -12.88
N PHE A 41 13.00 -5.09 -12.03
CA PHE A 41 13.75 -6.32 -11.72
C PHE A 41 12.95 -7.61 -11.95
N LYS A 42 11.71 -7.53 -12.45
CA LYS A 42 10.81 -8.70 -12.56
C LYS A 42 11.13 -9.63 -13.72
N TYR A 43 11.52 -9.09 -14.88
CA TYR A 43 11.79 -9.89 -16.09
C TYR A 43 13.28 -9.81 -16.49
N VAL A 44 13.75 -8.60 -16.71
CA VAL A 44 15.15 -8.24 -16.98
C VAL A 44 15.42 -6.95 -16.20
N SER A 45 16.69 -6.70 -15.85
CA SER A 45 17.05 -5.40 -15.27
C SER A 45 16.78 -4.30 -16.29
N GLU A 46 15.90 -3.37 -15.94
CA GLU A 46 15.62 -2.16 -16.72
C GLU A 46 16.52 -1.00 -16.28
N GLN A 47 16.48 0.12 -17.00
CA GLN A 47 17.15 1.33 -16.57
C GLN A 47 16.48 1.86 -15.30
N VAL A 48 17.28 2.21 -14.29
CA VAL A 48 16.83 2.86 -13.06
C VAL A 48 17.36 4.29 -13.05
N HIS A 49 16.53 5.22 -12.58
CA HIS A 49 16.97 6.61 -12.39
C HIS A 49 17.79 6.75 -11.10
N ASP A 50 18.47 7.89 -10.95
CA ASP A 50 19.50 8.08 -9.93
C ASP A 50 19.00 7.89 -8.49
N ASP A 51 17.80 8.39 -8.14
CA ASP A 51 17.26 8.19 -6.79
C ASP A 51 17.03 6.70 -6.45
N HIS A 52 16.54 5.89 -7.39
CA HIS A 52 16.42 4.43 -7.20
C HIS A 52 17.79 3.75 -7.17
N ALA A 53 18.72 4.17 -8.05
CA ALA A 53 20.09 3.65 -8.06
C ALA A 53 20.80 3.92 -6.72
N LEU A 54 20.73 5.15 -6.22
CA LEU A 54 21.25 5.54 -4.91
C LEU A 54 20.63 4.69 -3.80
N ALA A 55 19.31 4.52 -3.80
CA ALA A 55 18.63 3.70 -2.80
C ALA A 55 19.18 2.27 -2.74
N LEU A 56 19.35 1.61 -3.90
CA LEU A 56 19.90 0.27 -4.01
C LEU A 56 21.39 0.21 -3.66
N LEU A 57 22.18 1.18 -4.10
CA LEU A 57 23.62 1.26 -3.80
C LEU A 57 23.87 1.41 -2.30
N TYR A 58 23.07 2.20 -1.59
CA TYR A 58 23.17 2.29 -0.13
C TYR A 58 22.69 1.02 0.59
N LYS A 59 21.68 0.31 0.07
CA LYS A 59 21.35 -1.04 0.57
C LYS A 59 22.53 -2.01 0.39
N LEU A 60 23.17 -1.99 -0.77
CA LEU A 60 24.38 -2.79 -1.04
C LEU A 60 25.54 -2.42 -0.12
N LYS A 61 25.80 -1.13 0.09
CA LYS A 61 26.85 -0.64 1.00
C LYS A 61 26.67 -1.21 2.40
N ARG A 62 25.44 -1.21 2.92
CA ARG A 62 25.11 -1.77 4.25
C ARG A 62 25.34 -3.28 4.30
N ALA A 63 24.85 -4.01 3.30
CA ALA A 63 25.06 -5.46 3.21
C ALA A 63 26.55 -5.82 3.15
N LEU A 64 27.35 -5.06 2.39
CA LEU A 64 28.79 -5.24 2.33
C LEU A 64 29.50 -4.86 3.63
N ALA A 65 29.07 -3.80 4.32
CA ALA A 65 29.59 -3.45 5.64
C ALA A 65 29.35 -4.57 6.66
N ARG A 66 28.15 -5.17 6.67
CA ARG A 66 27.87 -6.38 7.48
C ARG A 66 28.75 -7.56 7.06
N ALA A 67 28.93 -7.75 5.75
CA ALA A 67 29.79 -8.82 5.26
C ALA A 67 31.25 -8.66 5.70
N GLN A 68 31.74 -7.42 5.74
CA GLN A 68 33.06 -7.05 6.23
C GLN A 68 33.18 -7.29 7.73
N GLU A 69 32.17 -6.92 8.53
CA GLU A 69 32.10 -7.21 9.97
C GLU A 69 32.13 -8.71 10.28
N HIS A 70 31.44 -9.53 9.48
CA HIS A 70 31.42 -10.98 9.66
C HIS A 70 32.77 -11.65 9.34
N GLY A 71 33.57 -11.07 8.44
CA GLY A 71 34.88 -11.60 8.04
C GLY A 71 34.83 -12.94 7.30
N ILE A 72 33.66 -13.35 6.77
CA ILE A 72 33.47 -14.62 6.05
C ILE A 72 34.05 -14.56 4.63
N ALA A 73 34.02 -13.40 3.99
CA ALA A 73 34.54 -13.16 2.64
C ALA A 73 35.23 -11.79 2.58
N ASP A 74 36.27 -11.68 1.73
CA ASP A 74 36.89 -10.40 1.42
C ASP A 74 35.99 -9.59 0.48
N VAL A 75 35.48 -8.47 0.99
CA VAL A 75 34.55 -7.57 0.30
C VAL A 75 35.09 -6.16 0.17
N ASP A 76 36.33 -5.88 0.59
CA ASP A 76 36.87 -4.51 0.67
C ASP A 76 36.83 -3.82 -0.71
N GLY A 77 37.30 -4.49 -1.76
CA GLY A 77 37.25 -3.95 -3.12
C GLY A 77 35.83 -3.81 -3.70
N MET A 78 34.83 -4.43 -3.09
CA MET A 78 33.41 -4.23 -3.45
C MET A 78 32.84 -3.01 -2.72
N VAL A 79 33.24 -2.79 -1.47
CA VAL A 79 32.86 -1.60 -0.69
C VAL A 79 33.36 -0.34 -1.39
N ASP A 80 34.65 -0.30 -1.76
CA ASP A 80 35.24 0.83 -2.50
C ASP A 80 34.46 1.13 -3.77
N ARG A 81 34.12 0.09 -4.55
CA ARG A 81 33.37 0.25 -5.79
C ARG A 81 31.95 0.76 -5.58
N VAL A 82 31.26 0.33 -4.52
CA VAL A 82 29.94 0.87 -4.20
C VAL A 82 30.02 2.34 -3.82
N GLU A 83 31.04 2.76 -3.09
CA GLU A 83 31.24 4.19 -2.77
C GLU A 83 31.53 5.03 -4.01
N ASP A 84 32.33 4.51 -4.96
CA ASP A 84 32.56 5.14 -6.27
C ASP A 84 31.23 5.34 -7.02
N TYR A 85 30.41 4.29 -7.12
CA TYR A 85 29.10 4.38 -7.78
C TYR A 85 28.12 5.32 -7.06
N ILE A 86 28.17 5.40 -5.73
CA ILE A 86 27.38 6.38 -4.97
C ILE A 86 27.82 7.80 -5.32
N ALA A 87 29.14 8.04 -5.42
CA ALA A 87 29.68 9.35 -5.79
C ALA A 87 29.25 9.77 -7.20
N GLU A 88 29.38 8.87 -8.18
CA GLU A 88 28.94 9.09 -9.57
C GLU A 88 27.43 9.38 -9.62
N ALA A 89 26.61 8.58 -8.95
CA ALA A 89 25.16 8.77 -8.95
C ALA A 89 24.72 10.11 -8.32
N TRP A 90 25.42 10.60 -7.28
CA TRP A 90 25.14 11.93 -6.73
C TRP A 90 25.57 13.08 -7.65
N GLU A 91 26.67 12.91 -8.38
CA GLU A 91 27.14 13.88 -9.38
C GLU A 91 26.12 14.00 -10.52
N ASP A 92 25.66 12.87 -11.07
CA ASP A 92 24.69 12.83 -12.16
C ASP A 92 23.32 13.38 -11.73
N ARG A 93 22.80 12.94 -10.58
CA ARG A 93 21.51 13.39 -10.02
C ARG A 93 21.48 14.91 -9.82
N GLY A 94 22.56 15.45 -9.26
CA GLY A 94 22.62 16.83 -8.78
C GLY A 94 21.51 17.17 -7.76
N LEU A 95 21.29 18.46 -7.52
CA LEU A 95 20.30 18.90 -6.52
C LEU A 95 18.85 18.90 -7.07
N TYR A 96 18.67 19.08 -8.37
CA TYR A 96 17.36 19.33 -9.00
C TYR A 96 17.03 18.34 -10.14
N PRO A 97 16.95 17.02 -9.88
CA PRO A 97 16.69 16.03 -10.92
C PRO A 97 15.31 16.23 -11.60
N GLY A 98 14.31 16.72 -10.88
CA GLY A 98 12.96 16.96 -11.42
C GLY A 98 12.81 18.24 -12.23
N LEU A 99 13.85 19.07 -12.37
CA LEU A 99 13.76 20.35 -13.09
C LEU A 99 13.34 20.16 -14.54
N GLY A 100 13.86 19.12 -15.21
CA GLY A 100 13.50 18.79 -16.59
C GLY A 100 12.01 18.53 -16.76
N SER A 101 11.44 17.69 -15.89
CA SER A 101 10.01 17.34 -15.90
C SER A 101 9.12 18.55 -15.63
N VAL A 102 9.50 19.40 -14.65
CA VAL A 102 8.77 20.64 -14.36
C VAL A 102 8.79 21.60 -15.55
N LEU A 103 9.94 21.79 -16.20
CA LEU A 103 10.04 22.62 -17.40
C LEU A 103 9.26 22.05 -18.58
N ASN A 104 9.19 20.71 -18.70
CA ASN A 104 8.41 20.05 -19.74
C ASN A 104 6.92 20.33 -19.55
N VAL A 105 6.39 20.04 -18.36
CA VAL A 105 4.98 20.27 -18.04
C VAL A 105 4.60 21.74 -18.21
N LEU A 106 5.45 22.68 -17.78
CA LEU A 106 5.20 24.11 -18.00
C LEU A 106 5.18 24.48 -19.48
N ALA A 107 5.98 23.82 -20.33
CA ALA A 107 5.95 24.05 -21.77
C ALA A 107 4.66 23.48 -22.39
N ASP A 108 4.27 22.27 -22.01
CA ASP A 108 3.06 21.61 -22.53
C ASP A 108 1.79 22.39 -22.15
N LEU A 109 1.70 22.86 -20.90
CA LEU A 109 0.58 23.68 -20.43
C LEU A 109 0.36 24.99 -21.23
N SER A 110 1.34 25.42 -22.04
CA SER A 110 1.11 26.53 -22.97
C SER A 110 0.11 26.21 -24.09
N GLU A 111 -0.11 24.91 -24.35
CA GLU A 111 -1.06 24.38 -25.33
C GLU A 111 -2.38 23.95 -24.69
N GLY A 112 -2.47 23.97 -23.34
CA GLY A 112 -3.70 23.80 -22.57
C GLY A 112 -3.77 22.53 -21.73
N GLU A 113 -2.89 21.55 -21.98
CA GLU A 113 -2.81 20.28 -21.27
C GLU A 113 -1.34 19.83 -21.15
N TYR A 114 -1.03 18.93 -20.21
CA TYR A 114 0.31 18.33 -20.14
C TYR A 114 0.35 17.00 -20.90
N GLU A 115 1.52 16.64 -21.42
CA GLU A 115 1.70 15.39 -22.15
C GLU A 115 2.19 14.25 -21.23
N VAL A 116 1.84 13.01 -21.58
CA VAL A 116 2.28 11.78 -20.89
C VAL A 116 3.81 11.62 -20.97
N GLU A 117 4.38 11.98 -22.12
CA GLU A 117 5.81 11.87 -22.42
C GLU A 117 6.36 13.22 -22.87
N GLY A 118 7.64 13.46 -22.63
CA GLY A 118 8.29 14.65 -23.15
C GLY A 118 9.72 14.80 -22.68
N SER A 119 10.59 15.20 -23.61
CA SER A 119 12.04 15.38 -23.37
C SER A 119 12.50 16.83 -23.57
N ARG A 120 11.60 17.73 -24.00
CA ARG A 120 11.95 19.14 -24.30
C ARG A 120 12.45 19.85 -23.05
N GLY A 121 11.82 19.60 -21.91
CA GLY A 121 12.21 20.17 -20.62
C GLY A 121 13.56 19.63 -20.11
N ALA A 122 13.81 18.33 -20.24
CA ALA A 122 15.10 17.71 -19.88
C ALA A 122 16.25 18.32 -20.70
N ALA A 123 16.09 18.40 -22.02
CA ALA A 123 17.09 19.00 -22.90
C ALA A 123 17.38 20.48 -22.55
N LEU A 124 16.35 21.24 -22.12
CA LEU A 124 16.52 22.60 -21.64
C LEU A 124 17.26 22.66 -20.29
N ALA A 125 16.95 21.76 -19.35
CA ALA A 125 17.64 21.69 -18.06
C ALA A 125 19.14 21.36 -18.24
N ASP A 126 19.48 20.45 -19.14
CA ASP A 126 20.88 20.10 -19.45
C ASP A 126 21.63 21.26 -20.11
N ALA A 127 20.98 21.96 -21.04
CA ALA A 127 21.55 23.16 -21.65
C ALA A 127 21.77 24.27 -20.62
N LEU A 128 20.84 24.44 -19.66
CA LEU A 128 20.98 25.36 -18.53
C LEU A 128 22.15 24.96 -17.62
N ARG A 129 22.27 23.68 -17.27
CA ARG A 129 23.37 23.17 -16.44
C ARG A 129 24.73 23.41 -17.11
N THR A 130 24.82 23.17 -18.42
CA THR A 130 26.06 23.37 -19.21
C THR A 130 26.42 24.85 -19.36
N SER A 131 25.44 25.75 -19.41
CA SER A 131 25.64 27.19 -19.60
C SER A 131 25.59 28.00 -18.29
N LEU A 132 25.56 27.31 -17.15
CA LEU A 132 25.38 27.93 -15.83
C LEU A 132 26.59 28.81 -15.49
N PRO A 133 26.37 30.10 -15.15
CA PRO A 133 27.46 30.95 -14.68
C PRO A 133 28.10 30.40 -13.41
N ALA A 134 29.39 30.62 -13.22
CA ALA A 134 30.10 30.20 -12.01
C ALA A 134 29.44 30.80 -10.75
N GLY A 135 29.05 29.93 -9.81
CA GLY A 135 28.39 30.33 -8.56
C GLY A 135 26.91 30.69 -8.68
N ALA A 136 26.30 30.59 -9.88
CA ALA A 136 24.86 30.70 -10.03
C ALA A 136 24.17 29.40 -9.60
N ASP A 137 22.98 29.52 -9.02
CA ASP A 137 22.13 28.38 -8.72
C ASP A 137 21.29 28.01 -9.96
N LEU A 138 21.23 26.72 -10.27
CA LEU A 138 20.54 26.20 -11.46
C LEU A 138 19.04 26.49 -11.40
N LEU A 139 18.40 26.29 -10.23
CA LEU A 139 16.97 26.46 -10.07
C LEU A 139 16.59 27.94 -10.20
N ASP A 140 17.32 28.84 -9.53
CA ASP A 140 17.05 30.27 -9.63
C ASP A 140 17.27 30.78 -11.05
N THR A 141 18.33 30.34 -11.73
CA THR A 141 18.59 30.67 -13.14
C THR A 141 17.43 30.20 -14.04
N ALA A 142 16.94 28.97 -13.83
CA ALA A 142 15.83 28.42 -14.60
C ALA A 142 14.53 29.20 -14.36
N PHE A 143 14.18 29.47 -13.10
CA PHE A 143 12.95 30.18 -12.75
C PHE A 143 12.99 31.66 -13.16
N ASP A 144 14.15 32.31 -13.08
CA ASP A 144 14.34 33.67 -13.59
C ASP A 144 14.19 33.71 -15.12
N LEU A 145 14.71 32.71 -15.83
CA LEU A 145 14.58 32.60 -17.28
C LEU A 145 13.11 32.51 -17.73
N ILE A 146 12.30 31.69 -17.04
CA ILE A 146 10.87 31.52 -17.37
C ILE A 146 9.97 32.61 -16.77
N ALA A 147 10.43 33.34 -15.75
CA ALA A 147 9.74 34.53 -15.25
C ALA A 147 10.01 35.78 -16.11
N ALA A 148 11.17 35.83 -16.76
CA ALA A 148 11.59 36.98 -17.55
C ALA A 148 10.81 37.13 -18.87
N LYS A 149 10.57 38.39 -19.27
CA LYS A 149 10.04 38.76 -20.59
C LYS A 149 11.14 39.06 -21.63
N GLY A 150 12.41 38.90 -21.24
CA GLY A 150 13.58 39.30 -22.03
C GLY A 150 13.94 38.32 -23.15
N ALA A 151 14.96 38.66 -23.92
CA ALA A 151 15.53 37.78 -24.94
C ALA A 151 16.06 36.49 -24.30
N VAL A 152 15.98 35.39 -25.05
CA VAL A 152 16.60 34.12 -24.66
C VAL A 152 18.12 34.25 -24.83
N PRO A 153 18.94 33.90 -23.84
CA PRO A 153 20.40 33.90 -23.96
C PRO A 153 20.88 33.11 -25.17
N ASP A 154 21.95 33.56 -25.84
CA ASP A 154 22.44 32.92 -27.07
C ASP A 154 22.84 31.45 -26.85
N ALA A 155 23.37 31.12 -25.66
CA ALA A 155 23.70 29.75 -25.27
C ALA A 155 22.48 28.80 -25.28
N LEU A 156 21.27 29.34 -25.13
CA LEU A 156 20.01 28.59 -25.10
C LEU A 156 19.21 28.77 -26.39
N ALA A 157 19.82 29.27 -27.47
CA ALA A 157 19.12 29.60 -28.70
C ALA A 157 18.40 28.39 -29.33
N GLY A 158 18.93 27.17 -29.14
CA GLY A 158 18.31 25.92 -29.60
C GLY A 158 17.00 25.56 -28.91
N HIS A 159 16.72 26.15 -27.74
CA HIS A 159 15.54 25.84 -26.90
C HIS A 159 14.55 27.01 -26.83
N LYS A 160 14.63 27.98 -27.76
CA LYS A 160 13.78 29.18 -27.77
C LYS A 160 12.28 28.88 -27.73
N ALA A 161 11.83 27.84 -28.44
CA ALA A 161 10.42 27.42 -28.45
C ALA A 161 10.01 26.92 -27.06
N THR A 162 10.72 25.92 -26.52
CA THR A 162 10.48 25.39 -25.17
C THR A 162 10.48 26.48 -24.11
N ILE A 163 11.43 27.42 -24.15
CA ILE A 163 11.48 28.53 -23.19
C ILE A 163 10.27 29.47 -23.34
N ARG A 164 9.88 29.78 -24.58
CA ARG A 164 8.69 30.61 -24.84
C ARG A 164 7.43 29.94 -24.28
N ASP A 165 7.31 28.64 -24.48
CA ASP A 165 6.16 27.84 -24.10
C ASP A 165 6.14 27.68 -22.55
N ALA A 166 7.27 27.33 -21.93
CA ALA A 166 7.41 27.28 -20.48
C ALA A 166 7.14 28.64 -19.79
N ARG A 167 7.52 29.77 -20.43
CA ARG A 167 7.16 31.12 -19.96
C ARG A 167 5.66 31.37 -20.00
N ALA A 168 4.94 30.80 -20.97
CA ALA A 168 3.50 30.93 -21.06
C ALA A 168 2.83 30.10 -19.97
N GLY A 169 3.15 28.80 -19.86
CA GLY A 169 2.58 27.95 -18.82
C GLY A 169 2.91 28.43 -17.41
N PHE A 170 4.13 28.94 -17.16
CA PHE A 170 4.49 29.50 -15.85
C PHE A 170 3.73 30.78 -15.53
N ARG A 171 3.41 31.62 -16.52
CA ARG A 171 2.65 32.86 -16.31
C ARG A 171 1.25 32.56 -15.79
N ASP A 172 0.61 31.55 -16.35
CA ASP A 172 -0.76 31.18 -16.00
C ASP A 172 -0.80 30.38 -14.68
N ASN A 173 0.29 29.66 -14.37
CA ASN A 173 0.42 28.83 -13.17
C ASN A 173 1.35 29.42 -12.09
N ARG A 174 1.57 30.74 -12.09
CA ARG A 174 2.54 31.40 -11.19
C ARG A 174 2.25 31.19 -9.71
N HIS A 175 0.99 30.99 -9.36
CA HIS A 175 0.54 30.70 -7.99
C HIS A 175 1.08 29.36 -7.45
N LEU A 176 1.47 28.43 -8.33
CA LEU A 176 2.07 27.13 -7.98
C LEU A 176 3.60 27.19 -7.83
N SER A 177 4.23 28.38 -7.89
CA SER A 177 5.69 28.50 -7.91
C SER A 177 6.39 27.82 -6.74
N GLY A 178 5.79 27.80 -5.54
CA GLY A 178 6.36 27.09 -4.38
C GLY A 178 6.38 25.58 -4.60
N LEU A 179 5.27 25.02 -5.08
CA LEU A 179 5.16 23.60 -5.41
C LEU A 179 6.10 23.23 -6.55
N LEU A 180 6.08 23.97 -7.67
CA LEU A 180 6.94 23.71 -8.82
C LEU A 180 8.41 23.67 -8.43
N ARG A 181 8.87 24.60 -7.58
CA ARG A 181 10.25 24.61 -7.05
C ARG A 181 10.52 23.39 -6.18
N LYS A 182 9.62 23.04 -5.25
CA LYS A 182 9.77 21.86 -4.37
C LYS A 182 9.85 20.56 -5.17
N LEU A 183 9.01 20.39 -6.20
CA LEU A 183 8.99 19.20 -7.06
C LEU A 183 10.30 19.00 -7.84
N THR A 184 11.09 20.05 -8.10
CA THR A 184 12.39 19.90 -8.76
C THR A 184 13.40 19.09 -7.95
N LEU A 185 13.20 18.95 -6.63
CA LEU A 185 14.06 18.14 -5.77
C LEU A 185 13.90 16.63 -6.00
N PHE A 186 12.84 16.18 -6.67
CA PHE A 186 12.47 14.77 -6.76
C PHE A 186 12.56 14.27 -8.20
N THR A 187 13.04 13.03 -8.38
CA THR A 187 13.06 12.39 -9.70
C THR A 187 11.63 11.92 -10.04
N LEU A 188 10.84 12.82 -10.63
CA LEU A 188 9.46 12.59 -11.06
C LEU A 188 9.36 12.67 -12.57
N THR A 189 8.49 11.85 -13.17
CA THR A 189 8.21 11.92 -14.61
C THR A 189 7.39 13.17 -14.95
N PRO A 190 7.36 13.62 -16.21
CA PRO A 190 6.46 14.69 -16.65
C PRO A 190 5.00 14.41 -16.31
N ARG A 191 4.52 13.18 -16.53
CA ARG A 191 3.16 12.76 -16.18
C ARG A 191 2.89 12.84 -14.68
N GLN A 192 3.81 12.37 -13.82
CA GLN A 192 3.69 12.51 -12.37
C GLN A 192 3.59 13.98 -11.94
N VAL A 193 4.44 14.85 -12.50
CA VAL A 193 4.36 16.29 -12.23
C VAL A 193 3.00 16.86 -12.66
N GLY A 194 2.55 16.54 -13.88
CA GLY A 194 1.24 16.96 -14.38
C GLY A 194 0.09 16.53 -13.46
N ARG A 195 0.05 15.25 -13.09
CA ARG A 195 -0.94 14.66 -12.17
C ARG A 195 -0.89 15.26 -10.77
N ILE A 196 0.29 15.65 -10.26
CA ILE A 196 0.40 16.33 -8.96
C ILE A 196 -0.18 17.76 -9.03
N LEU A 197 0.02 18.47 -10.15
CA LEU A 197 -0.51 19.82 -10.34
C LEU A 197 -2.01 19.81 -10.61
N PHE A 198 -2.49 18.81 -11.35
CA PHE A 198 -3.90 18.64 -11.76
C PHE A 198 -4.38 17.21 -11.47
N PRO A 199 -4.74 16.91 -10.21
CA PRO A 199 -5.05 15.54 -9.77
C PRO A 199 -6.22 14.86 -10.46
N GLU A 200 -7.07 15.57 -11.19
CA GLU A 200 -8.30 15.05 -11.81
C GLU A 200 -8.21 14.78 -13.32
N ASP A 201 -7.14 15.24 -13.99
CA ASP A 201 -7.13 15.37 -15.46
C ASP A 201 -6.77 14.07 -16.22
N ASP A 202 -6.06 13.15 -15.57
CA ASP A 202 -5.50 11.94 -16.17
C ASP A 202 -5.83 10.76 -15.26
N GLY A 203 -6.56 9.75 -15.76
CA GLY A 203 -6.88 8.53 -14.99
C GLY A 203 -7.57 8.75 -13.63
N PRO A 204 -7.33 7.88 -12.62
CA PRO A 204 -7.88 8.05 -11.28
C PRO A 204 -7.27 9.28 -10.59
N HIS A 205 -8.01 9.86 -9.64
CA HIS A 205 -7.54 11.02 -8.89
C HIS A 205 -6.16 10.75 -8.26
N ALA A 206 -5.15 11.59 -8.54
CA ALA A 206 -3.75 11.33 -8.20
C ALA A 206 -3.46 11.12 -6.70
N PHE A 207 -4.37 11.53 -5.82
CA PHE A 207 -4.32 11.27 -4.37
C PHE A 207 -5.51 10.44 -3.83
N GLY A 208 -6.14 9.61 -4.66
CA GLY A 208 -7.25 8.74 -4.23
C GLY A 208 -8.47 9.49 -3.67
N GLY A 209 -8.77 10.67 -4.23
CA GLY A 209 -9.83 11.57 -3.77
C GLY A 209 -9.50 12.37 -2.50
N LEU A 210 -8.29 12.25 -1.95
CA LEU A 210 -7.85 13.06 -0.81
C LEU A 210 -7.63 14.51 -1.25
N ALA A 211 -8.22 15.45 -0.50
CA ALA A 211 -8.00 16.88 -0.70
C ALA A 211 -6.59 17.25 -0.22
N VAL A 212 -5.63 17.26 -1.15
CA VAL A 212 -4.24 17.68 -0.92
C VAL A 212 -4.00 18.97 -1.68
N SER A 213 -3.75 20.07 -0.97
CA SER A 213 -3.43 21.34 -1.62
C SER A 213 -1.94 21.42 -2.02
N PRO A 214 -1.58 22.27 -2.99
CA PRO A 214 -0.18 22.55 -3.30
C PRO A 214 0.64 22.98 -2.09
N GLY A 215 0.03 23.72 -1.15
CA GLY A 215 0.68 24.14 0.09
C GLY A 215 0.98 22.99 1.04
N ASP A 216 0.11 21.97 1.07
CA ASP A 216 0.33 20.78 1.90
C ASP A 216 1.53 19.97 1.42
N ILE A 217 1.71 19.83 0.10
CA ILE A 217 2.86 19.13 -0.50
C ILE A 217 4.15 19.94 -0.27
N VAL A 218 4.10 21.27 -0.38
CA VAL A 218 5.28 22.11 -0.08
C VAL A 218 5.70 21.98 1.38
N ALA A 219 4.73 21.94 2.31
CA ALA A 219 5.00 21.81 3.74
C ALA A 219 5.40 20.38 4.15
N ASN A 220 4.86 19.36 3.47
CA ASN A 220 5.23 17.96 3.68
C ASN A 220 5.18 17.18 2.34
N PRO A 221 6.31 17.09 1.61
CA PRO A 221 6.38 16.35 0.35
C PRO A 221 6.27 14.83 0.51
N TYR A 222 6.41 14.28 1.71
CA TYR A 222 6.21 12.84 1.94
C TYR A 222 4.77 12.40 1.67
N VAL A 223 3.80 13.33 1.61
CA VAL A 223 2.44 13.04 1.14
C VAL A 223 2.43 12.39 -0.25
N LEU A 224 3.41 12.71 -1.10
CA LEU A 224 3.54 12.08 -2.42
C LEU A 224 3.77 10.56 -2.27
N ALA A 225 4.69 10.14 -1.38
CA ALA A 225 4.92 8.72 -1.13
C ALA A 225 3.80 8.05 -0.30
N GLU A 226 3.11 8.80 0.55
CA GLU A 226 2.03 8.28 1.40
C GLU A 226 0.71 8.05 0.64
N SER A 227 0.46 8.75 -0.47
CA SER A 227 -0.91 8.84 -1.03
C SER A 227 -0.99 8.96 -2.55
N TYR A 228 0.12 8.99 -3.29
CA TYR A 228 0.06 9.07 -4.75
C TYR A 228 -0.51 7.77 -5.35
N VAL A 229 -1.48 7.93 -6.26
CA VAL A 229 -2.13 6.85 -6.99
C VAL A 229 -1.74 6.95 -8.47
N PRO A 230 -0.99 5.96 -9.01
CA PRO A 230 -0.56 5.96 -10.40
C PRO A 230 -1.72 5.84 -11.39
N ALA A 231 -1.56 6.44 -12.57
CA ALA A 231 -2.44 6.22 -13.72
C ALA A 231 -2.40 4.75 -14.17
N THR A 232 -1.23 4.13 -14.05
CA THR A 232 -0.89 2.81 -14.57
C THR A 232 -1.45 1.65 -13.75
N ASP A 233 -2.18 1.93 -12.67
CA ASP A 233 -3.02 0.93 -11.99
C ASP A 233 -4.25 0.54 -12.84
N ASP A 234 -4.64 1.40 -13.80
CA ASP A 234 -5.55 0.98 -14.86
C ASP A 234 -4.87 -0.05 -15.77
N VAL A 235 -5.58 -1.14 -16.07
CA VAL A 235 -5.02 -2.29 -16.79
C VAL A 235 -4.62 -1.95 -18.23
N ASP A 236 -5.35 -1.04 -18.88
CA ASP A 236 -5.07 -0.68 -20.27
C ASP A 236 -3.88 0.28 -20.32
N GLU A 237 -3.84 1.29 -19.46
CA GLU A 237 -2.68 2.18 -19.29
C GLU A 237 -1.41 1.41 -18.90
N GLY A 238 -1.54 0.49 -17.93
CA GLY A 238 -0.44 -0.34 -17.49
C GLY A 238 0.14 -1.24 -18.58
N ARG A 239 -0.65 -1.60 -19.60
CA ARG A 239 -0.15 -2.34 -20.77
C ARG A 239 0.61 -1.45 -21.74
N GLU A 240 0.08 -0.28 -22.04
CA GLU A 240 0.77 0.68 -22.91
C GLU A 240 2.10 1.12 -22.30
N ASP A 241 2.13 1.28 -20.98
CA ASP A 241 3.33 1.69 -20.25
C ASP A 241 4.47 0.66 -20.32
N LEU A 242 4.15 -0.64 -20.49
CA LEU A 242 5.16 -1.69 -20.68
C LEU A 242 5.86 -1.63 -22.05
N ASP A 243 5.26 -0.96 -23.03
CA ASP A 243 5.86 -0.77 -24.36
C ASP A 243 6.74 0.50 -24.42
N ARG A 244 6.75 1.32 -23.35
CA ARG A 244 7.59 2.52 -23.23
C ARG A 244 9.00 2.15 -22.77
N GLU A 245 9.99 2.93 -23.19
CA GLU A 245 11.40 2.76 -22.74
C GLU A 245 11.56 3.07 -21.25
N GLN A 246 10.79 4.03 -20.76
CA GLN A 246 10.65 4.34 -19.34
C GLN A 246 9.18 4.43 -18.99
N ARG A 247 8.82 3.91 -17.82
CA ARG A 247 7.46 4.02 -17.30
C ARG A 247 7.07 5.49 -17.18
N SER A 248 5.92 5.85 -17.75
CA SER A 248 5.39 7.21 -17.70
C SER A 248 4.90 7.56 -16.29
N ASP A 249 4.43 6.58 -15.52
CA ASP A 249 3.91 6.77 -14.17
C ASP A 249 4.02 5.49 -13.34
N GLY A 250 4.08 5.67 -12.02
CA GLY A 250 4.19 4.59 -11.05
C GLY A 250 4.15 5.14 -9.62
N PRO A 251 4.16 4.27 -8.61
CA PRO A 251 4.21 4.68 -7.21
C PRO A 251 5.42 5.61 -6.97
N ILE A 252 5.25 6.61 -6.10
CA ILE A 252 6.35 7.47 -5.69
C ILE A 252 6.97 6.87 -4.43
N ASP A 253 8.19 6.35 -4.54
CA ASP A 253 8.86 5.72 -3.40
C ASP A 253 9.26 6.75 -2.33
N TYR A 254 9.24 6.30 -1.07
CA TYR A 254 9.80 7.06 0.05
C TYR A 254 11.22 7.54 -0.23
N ALA A 255 12.05 6.68 -0.83
CA ALA A 255 13.44 6.97 -1.16
C ALA A 255 13.59 8.20 -2.05
N VAL A 256 12.73 8.38 -3.04
CA VAL A 256 12.76 9.53 -3.96
C VAL A 256 12.57 10.83 -3.19
N ILE A 257 11.61 10.87 -2.26
CA ILE A 257 11.36 12.04 -1.44
C ILE A 257 12.48 12.26 -0.42
N ASP A 258 12.94 11.18 0.23
CA ASP A 258 13.94 11.28 1.30
C ASP A 258 15.33 11.69 0.80
N ILE A 259 15.77 11.14 -0.34
CA ILE A 259 17.02 11.51 -1.01
C ILE A 259 16.97 12.97 -1.45
N GLY A 260 15.83 13.42 -1.99
CA GLY A 260 15.63 14.82 -2.37
C GLY A 260 15.58 15.79 -1.20
N MET A 261 14.95 15.43 -0.08
CA MET A 261 14.84 16.30 1.10
C MET A 261 16.07 16.27 2.01
N PHE A 262 16.85 15.20 1.96
CA PHE A 262 18.03 15.03 2.81
C PHE A 262 19.22 14.51 2.00
N PRO A 263 19.75 15.30 1.05
CA PRO A 263 20.90 14.88 0.27
C PRO A 263 22.12 14.63 1.17
N ASP A 264 23.00 13.74 0.71
CA ASP A 264 24.23 13.39 1.39
C ASP A 264 25.24 14.53 1.25
N HIS A 265 25.51 15.18 2.39
CA HIS A 265 26.38 16.34 2.50
C HIS A 265 27.84 16.08 2.13
N ARG A 266 28.22 14.82 1.90
CA ARG A 266 29.53 14.46 1.34
C ARG A 266 29.63 14.83 -0.16
N TYR A 267 28.50 14.93 -0.86
CA TYR A 267 28.46 15.14 -2.31
C TYR A 267 27.71 16.43 -2.71
N LEU A 268 26.63 16.79 -2.01
CA LEU A 268 25.81 17.95 -2.35
C LEU A 268 25.50 18.84 -1.14
N ASP A 269 25.60 20.15 -1.35
CA ASP A 269 25.17 21.14 -0.37
C ASP A 269 23.65 21.36 -0.43
N ARG A 270 23.05 21.51 0.74
CA ARG A 270 21.61 21.76 0.88
C ARG A 270 21.27 23.22 0.60
N ARG A 271 20.03 23.42 0.18
CA ARG A 271 19.42 24.74 0.01
C ARG A 271 18.35 24.97 1.08
N ASP A 272 18.55 25.94 1.96
CA ASP A 272 17.74 26.13 3.18
C ASP A 272 16.25 26.42 2.93
N ASP A 273 15.88 27.13 1.85
CA ASP A 273 14.48 27.44 1.54
C ASP A 273 13.69 26.25 0.98
N LEU A 274 14.38 25.22 0.48
CA LEU A 274 13.75 24.01 -0.04
C LEU A 274 13.98 22.76 0.83
N HIS A 275 15.09 22.69 1.56
CA HIS A 275 15.41 21.63 2.51
C HIS A 275 15.09 22.10 3.94
N ASP A 276 13.84 22.52 4.12
CA ASP A 276 13.30 23.17 5.32
C ASP A 276 12.79 22.17 6.38
N LEU A 277 12.95 20.87 6.13
CA LEU A 277 12.59 19.81 7.06
C LEU A 277 13.75 19.38 7.95
N THR A 278 13.41 18.78 9.08
CA THR A 278 14.40 18.25 10.03
C THR A 278 14.44 16.74 9.99
N VAL A 279 15.62 16.17 10.22
CA VAL A 279 15.90 14.73 10.15
C VAL A 279 15.01 13.89 11.07
N THR A 280 14.57 14.45 12.19
CA THR A 280 13.61 13.84 13.13
C THR A 280 12.33 14.67 13.24
N GLY A 281 11.97 15.37 12.17
CA GLY A 281 10.75 16.16 12.10
C GLY A 281 9.51 15.27 12.00
N PRO A 282 8.34 15.79 12.39
CA PRO A 282 7.11 15.01 12.34
C PRO A 282 6.76 14.55 10.92
N GLU A 283 7.13 15.31 9.89
CA GLU A 283 6.88 15.00 8.48
C GLU A 283 7.55 13.69 8.08
N ARG A 284 8.87 13.59 8.34
CA ARG A 284 9.66 12.40 8.03
C ARG A 284 9.33 11.21 8.93
N LEU A 285 9.12 11.45 10.23
CA LEU A 285 8.79 10.37 11.16
C LEU A 285 7.38 9.80 10.92
N ARG A 286 6.43 10.60 10.41
CA ARG A 286 5.12 10.10 9.98
C ARG A 286 5.27 9.19 8.78
N ALA A 287 6.11 9.55 7.83
CA ALA A 287 6.38 8.72 6.66
C ALA A 287 7.01 7.36 7.07
N PHE A 288 7.98 7.35 7.99
CA PHE A 288 8.48 6.08 8.57
C PHE A 288 7.39 5.29 9.31
N ALA A 289 6.51 5.98 10.04
CA ALA A 289 5.40 5.30 10.70
C ALA A 289 4.43 4.68 9.68
N HIS A 290 4.16 5.38 8.57
CA HIS A 290 3.32 4.90 7.49
C HIS A 290 3.92 3.65 6.83
N GLU A 291 5.21 3.69 6.48
CA GLU A 291 5.95 2.55 5.92
C GLU A 291 5.96 1.36 6.88
N ALA A 292 6.26 1.58 8.16
CA ALA A 292 6.24 0.55 9.19
C ALA A 292 4.86 -0.13 9.30
N LEU A 293 3.78 0.66 9.24
CA LEU A 293 2.43 0.15 9.33
C LEU A 293 2.01 -0.59 8.05
N ALA A 294 2.41 -0.11 6.87
CA ALA A 294 2.17 -0.81 5.61
C ALA A 294 2.88 -2.18 5.60
N ALA A 295 4.15 -2.22 5.99
CA ALA A 295 4.90 -3.48 6.10
C ALA A 295 4.30 -4.43 7.16
N ALA A 296 3.75 -3.89 8.25
CA ALA A 296 3.08 -4.68 9.26
C ALA A 296 1.73 -5.22 8.77
N GLU A 297 1.01 -4.46 7.96
CA GLU A 297 -0.24 -4.86 7.31
C GLU A 297 -0.03 -6.03 6.36
N ASP A 298 1.06 -6.04 5.59
CA ASP A 298 1.45 -7.16 4.73
C ASP A 298 1.75 -8.44 5.54
N GLN A 299 2.13 -8.29 6.81
CA GLN A 299 2.32 -9.39 7.76
C GLN A 299 1.04 -9.75 8.53
N GLY A 300 -0.07 -9.07 8.26
CA GLY A 300 -1.38 -9.31 8.88
C GLY A 300 -1.65 -8.53 10.17
N HIS A 301 -0.81 -7.55 10.53
CA HIS A 301 -1.04 -6.67 11.67
C HIS A 301 -1.91 -5.46 11.28
N SER A 302 -2.88 -5.09 12.11
CA SER A 302 -3.74 -3.91 11.88
C SER A 302 -3.15 -2.61 12.46
N PHE A 303 -2.22 -2.74 13.41
CA PHE A 303 -1.60 -1.62 14.12
C PHE A 303 -0.20 -1.96 14.60
N MET A 304 0.54 -0.92 15.00
CA MET A 304 1.84 -1.06 15.64
C MET A 304 1.93 -0.22 16.92
N SER A 305 2.66 -0.72 17.91
CA SER A 305 2.98 0.05 19.12
C SER A 305 4.00 1.15 18.82
N THR A 306 4.05 2.18 19.67
CA THR A 306 5.09 3.23 19.59
C THR A 306 6.51 2.64 19.61
N ALA A 307 6.74 1.59 20.40
CA ALA A 307 8.03 0.93 20.49
C ALA A 307 8.44 0.31 19.14
N GLY A 308 7.51 -0.39 18.48
CA GLY A 308 7.73 -0.96 17.16
C GLY A 308 8.01 0.12 16.10
N LEU A 309 7.28 1.24 16.13
CA LEU A 309 7.54 2.35 15.20
C LEU A 309 8.94 2.97 15.41
N VAL A 310 9.36 3.13 16.66
CA VAL A 310 10.70 3.65 17.00
C VAL A 310 11.79 2.67 16.56
N GLU A 311 11.59 1.38 16.78
CA GLU A 311 12.50 0.33 16.32
C GLU A 311 12.61 0.34 14.79
N HIS A 312 11.48 0.37 14.09
CA HIS A 312 11.44 0.46 12.64
C HIS A 312 12.15 1.73 12.15
N ALA A 313 11.83 2.92 12.70
CA ALA A 313 12.46 4.17 12.30
C ALA A 313 13.97 4.23 12.63
N ALA A 314 14.41 3.60 13.71
CA ALA A 314 15.82 3.54 14.08
C ALA A 314 16.62 2.57 13.19
N ALA A 315 15.99 1.47 12.78
CA ALA A 315 16.53 0.49 11.85
C ALA A 315 16.37 0.90 10.38
N HIS A 316 15.46 1.85 10.10
CA HIS A 316 15.14 2.28 8.75
C HIS A 316 16.43 2.74 8.08
N PRO A 317 16.72 2.22 6.88
CA PRO A 317 17.92 2.56 6.20
C PRO A 317 17.88 4.02 5.72
N LEU A 318 18.40 4.94 6.53
CA LEU A 318 18.73 6.27 6.02
C LEU A 318 19.87 6.11 5.01
N PHE A 319 19.66 6.57 3.78
CA PHE A 319 20.65 6.39 2.71
C PHE A 319 22.05 6.87 3.14
N TYR A 320 22.16 7.99 3.86
CA TYR A 320 23.44 8.56 4.29
C TYR A 320 23.87 8.26 5.76
N ARG A 321 23.11 7.47 6.54
CA ARG A 321 23.41 7.22 7.97
C ARG A 321 23.04 5.81 8.44
N ASP A 322 23.90 5.21 9.26
CA ASP A 322 23.69 3.84 9.76
C ASP A 322 22.49 3.72 10.71
N SER A 323 22.18 4.77 11.47
CA SER A 323 21.01 4.79 12.36
C SER A 323 20.44 6.19 12.54
N LEU A 324 19.14 6.24 12.76
CA LEU A 324 18.44 7.43 13.22
C LEU A 324 18.23 7.36 14.74
N LYS A 325 18.77 8.33 15.47
CA LYS A 325 18.50 8.44 16.91
C LYS A 325 17.12 9.04 17.14
N VAL A 326 16.13 8.18 17.31
CA VAL A 326 14.74 8.53 17.68
C VAL A 326 14.37 7.92 19.02
N THR A 327 13.41 8.55 19.69
CA THR A 327 12.91 8.08 21.00
C THR A 327 11.39 8.02 20.99
N GLN A 328 10.81 7.20 21.87
CA GLN A 328 9.35 7.17 22.04
C GLN A 328 8.80 8.54 22.47
N ALA A 329 9.50 9.26 23.35
CA ALA A 329 9.10 10.59 23.79
C ALA A 329 8.97 11.60 22.62
N GLN A 330 9.79 11.43 21.58
CA GLN A 330 9.71 12.27 20.38
C GLN A 330 8.45 11.96 19.56
N PHE A 331 8.18 10.68 19.28
CA PHE A 331 6.96 10.21 18.61
C PHE A 331 5.69 10.65 19.35
N LEU A 332 5.74 10.68 20.68
CA LEU A 332 4.61 11.03 21.55
C LEU A 332 4.52 12.52 21.89
N SER A 333 5.39 13.36 21.34
CA SER A 333 5.28 14.81 21.56
C SER A 333 4.03 15.37 20.87
N ASP A 334 3.41 16.41 21.44
CA ASP A 334 2.17 17.00 20.92
C ASP A 334 2.26 17.38 19.44
N ARG A 335 3.41 17.95 19.03
CA ARG A 335 3.68 18.31 17.63
C ARG A 335 3.64 17.09 16.70
N HIS A 336 4.25 15.98 17.11
CA HIS A 336 4.30 14.75 16.29
C HIS A 336 2.93 14.08 16.25
N LEU A 337 2.30 13.89 17.40
CA LEU A 337 0.96 13.29 17.44
C LEU A 337 -0.08 14.10 16.65
N ALA A 338 -0.03 15.44 16.73
CA ALA A 338 -0.92 16.30 15.93
C ALA A 338 -0.69 16.11 14.43
N HIS A 339 0.56 15.98 14.00
CA HIS A 339 0.88 15.75 12.59
C HIS A 339 0.54 14.34 12.11
N PHE A 340 0.77 13.32 12.95
CA PHE A 340 0.50 11.92 12.63
C PHE A 340 -1.00 11.70 12.46
N ARG A 341 -1.82 12.29 13.35
CA ARG A 341 -3.29 12.22 13.30
C ARG A 341 -3.91 12.82 12.04
N GLN A 342 -3.15 13.53 11.22
CA GLN A 342 -3.64 14.01 9.92
C GLN A 342 -3.85 12.87 8.92
N ARG A 343 -3.10 11.75 9.03
CA ARG A 343 -3.18 10.60 8.10
C ARG A 343 -3.21 9.23 8.77
N LEU A 344 -2.84 9.15 10.04
CA LEU A 344 -2.84 7.93 10.85
C LEU A 344 -3.88 8.04 11.96
N HIS A 345 -4.44 6.91 12.37
CA HIS A 345 -5.22 6.86 13.60
C HIS A 345 -4.31 6.49 14.78
N VAL A 346 -4.51 7.12 15.94
CA VAL A 346 -3.71 6.87 17.14
C VAL A 346 -4.64 6.61 18.32
N GLU A 347 -4.62 5.37 18.81
CA GLU A 347 -5.45 4.91 19.92
C GLU A 347 -4.61 4.78 21.20
N LEU A 348 -5.20 5.18 22.34
CA LEU A 348 -4.59 5.06 23.67
C LEU A 348 -5.29 3.95 24.45
N VAL A 349 -4.61 2.82 24.65
CA VAL A 349 -5.15 1.66 25.37
C VAL A 349 -4.21 1.30 26.51
N ASP A 350 -4.73 1.24 27.74
CA ASP A 350 -3.98 0.89 28.96
C ASP A 350 -2.66 1.68 29.14
N GLY A 351 -2.63 2.94 28.69
CA GLY A 351 -1.46 3.82 28.74
C GLY A 351 -0.46 3.66 27.58
N GLY A 352 -0.67 2.70 26.67
CA GLY A 352 0.11 2.51 25.45
C GLY A 352 -0.53 3.20 24.24
N HIS A 353 0.31 3.78 23.36
CA HIS A 353 -0.15 4.35 22.09
C HIS A 353 0.07 3.36 20.95
N TYR A 354 -1.01 3.12 20.21
CA TYR A 354 -1.08 2.24 19.06
C TYR A 354 -1.46 3.05 17.82
N PHE A 355 -0.69 2.87 16.76
CA PHE A 355 -0.84 3.59 15.51
C PHE A 355 -1.42 2.66 14.45
N TYR A 356 -2.33 3.19 13.65
CA TYR A 356 -3.03 2.49 12.59
C TYR A 356 -2.92 3.32 11.32
N LEU A 357 -2.85 2.64 10.17
CA LEU A 357 -3.24 3.28 8.92
C LEU A 357 -4.75 3.57 8.99
N GLN A 358 -5.17 4.71 8.45
CA GLN A 358 -6.57 5.13 8.53
C GLN A 358 -7.51 4.06 7.94
N ARG A 359 -7.10 3.41 6.85
CA ARG A 359 -7.84 2.30 6.21
C ARG A 359 -8.05 1.10 7.13
N ALA A 360 -7.03 0.71 7.90
CA ALA A 360 -7.11 -0.43 8.81
C ALA A 360 -8.05 -0.12 9.98
N TRP A 361 -7.92 1.07 10.57
CA TRP A 361 -8.82 1.53 11.62
C TRP A 361 -10.27 1.58 11.14
N ASP A 362 -10.52 2.20 9.98
CA ASP A 362 -11.87 2.32 9.43
C ASP A 362 -12.50 0.94 9.16
N ALA A 363 -11.72 -0.02 8.67
CA ALA A 363 -12.16 -1.40 8.48
C ALA A 363 -12.54 -2.06 9.83
N GLU A 364 -11.71 -1.91 10.88
CA GLU A 364 -12.06 -2.38 12.23
C GLU A 364 -13.35 -1.74 12.75
N GLN A 365 -13.53 -0.43 12.53
CA GLN A 365 -14.75 0.28 12.96
C GLN A 365 -16.00 -0.23 12.24
N VAL A 366 -15.91 -0.57 10.96
CA VAL A 366 -17.01 -1.21 10.22
C VAL A 366 -17.35 -2.57 10.84
N VAL A 367 -16.34 -3.40 11.09
CA VAL A 367 -16.54 -4.73 11.67
C VAL A 367 -17.16 -4.65 13.06
N MET A 368 -16.58 -3.83 13.94
CA MET A 368 -17.04 -3.64 15.31
C MET A 368 -18.49 -3.14 15.34
N ARG A 369 -18.82 -2.12 14.54
CA ARG A 369 -20.19 -1.59 14.46
C ARG A 369 -21.17 -2.64 13.99
N PHE A 370 -20.87 -3.32 12.88
CA PHE A 370 -21.75 -4.34 12.32
C PHE A 370 -22.02 -5.47 13.33
N VAL A 371 -20.96 -5.98 13.98
CA VAL A 371 -21.07 -7.06 14.97
C VAL A 371 -21.89 -6.61 16.17
N THR A 372 -21.60 -5.43 16.73
CA THR A 372 -22.32 -4.87 17.88
C THR A 372 -23.80 -4.68 17.57
N ASP A 373 -24.11 -4.12 16.39
CA ASP A 373 -25.48 -3.89 15.95
C ASP A 373 -26.25 -5.21 15.77
N ARG A 374 -25.63 -6.24 15.18
CA ARG A 374 -26.27 -7.56 15.03
C ARG A 374 -26.49 -8.25 16.37
N LEU A 375 -25.52 -8.18 17.28
CA LEU A 375 -25.63 -8.80 18.62
C LEU A 375 -26.70 -8.12 19.49
N GLY A 376 -26.93 -6.82 19.32
CA GLY A 376 -27.97 -6.07 20.03
C GLY A 376 -29.41 -6.30 19.53
N GLN A 377 -29.59 -6.98 18.39
CA GLN A 377 -30.90 -7.19 17.79
C GLN A 377 -31.68 -8.36 18.39
N LYS A 378 -33.02 -8.28 18.29
CA LYS A 378 -33.91 -9.36 18.74
C LYS A 378 -33.67 -10.64 17.92
N PRO A 379 -33.66 -11.82 18.57
CA PRO A 379 -33.55 -13.10 17.88
C PRO A 379 -34.60 -13.28 16.77
N VAL A 380 -34.22 -14.01 15.73
CA VAL A 380 -35.11 -14.44 14.64
C VAL A 380 -36.09 -15.47 15.21
N LYS A 381 -37.36 -15.33 14.83
CA LYS A 381 -38.38 -16.36 15.09
C LYS A 381 -38.22 -17.46 14.05
N ALA A 382 -37.78 -18.64 14.48
CA ALA A 382 -37.56 -19.79 13.61
C ALA A 382 -38.23 -21.04 14.19
N ASP A 383 -38.58 -22.00 13.34
CA ASP A 383 -39.00 -23.33 13.77
C ASP A 383 -37.78 -24.15 14.19
N LEU A 384 -37.78 -24.57 15.47
CA LEU A 384 -36.71 -25.33 16.10
C LEU A 384 -37.12 -26.78 16.39
N THR A 385 -38.37 -27.16 16.09
CA THR A 385 -38.93 -28.46 16.50
C THR A 385 -38.22 -29.66 15.85
N TRP A 386 -37.63 -29.45 14.67
CA TRP A 386 -36.89 -30.47 13.94
C TRP A 386 -35.51 -30.77 14.51
N ILE A 387 -34.90 -29.84 15.26
CA ILE A 387 -33.49 -29.90 15.66
C ILE A 387 -33.22 -31.13 16.53
N GLY A 388 -34.06 -31.37 17.55
CA GLY A 388 -33.86 -32.50 18.46
C GLY A 388 -33.89 -33.85 17.75
N GLY A 389 -34.81 -34.03 16.79
CA GLY A 389 -34.89 -35.25 15.99
C GLY A 389 -33.69 -35.43 15.06
N TYR A 390 -33.25 -34.37 14.39
CA TYR A 390 -32.06 -34.38 13.54
C TYR A 390 -30.80 -34.75 14.35
N VAL A 391 -30.57 -34.10 15.49
CA VAL A 391 -29.38 -34.34 16.31
C VAL A 391 -29.38 -35.76 16.88
N ALA A 392 -30.54 -36.29 17.30
CA ALA A 392 -30.63 -37.66 17.78
C ALA A 392 -30.30 -38.69 16.68
N ALA A 393 -30.78 -38.46 15.45
CA ALA A 393 -30.48 -39.31 14.30
C ALA A 393 -28.99 -39.25 13.91
N GLU A 394 -28.42 -38.04 13.85
CA GLU A 394 -26.99 -37.82 13.54
C GLU A 394 -26.10 -38.49 14.59
N SER A 395 -26.41 -38.30 15.88
CA SER A 395 -25.63 -38.88 16.99
C SER A 395 -25.67 -40.41 16.96
N SER A 396 -26.83 -41.00 16.65
CA SER A 396 -26.99 -42.46 16.55
C SER A 396 -26.19 -43.04 15.36
N ALA A 397 -26.20 -42.35 14.22
CA ALA A 397 -25.41 -42.75 13.06
C ALA A 397 -23.91 -42.72 13.34
N LEU A 398 -23.40 -41.64 13.93
CA LEU A 398 -21.98 -41.50 14.26
C LEU A 398 -21.52 -42.49 15.34
N ALA A 399 -22.35 -42.74 16.36
CA ALA A 399 -22.06 -43.72 17.41
C ALA A 399 -21.87 -45.14 16.86
N SER A 400 -22.52 -45.49 15.74
CA SER A 400 -22.36 -46.79 15.10
C SER A 400 -21.03 -46.96 14.34
N GLY A 401 -20.41 -45.85 13.92
CA GLY A 401 -19.22 -45.84 13.07
C GLY A 401 -17.93 -45.43 13.80
N ILE A 402 -18.04 -44.80 14.98
CA ILE A 402 -16.91 -44.26 15.74
C ILE A 402 -16.86 -44.93 17.12
N LYS A 403 -15.74 -45.59 17.40
CA LYS A 403 -15.50 -46.23 18.70
C LYS A 403 -15.33 -45.15 19.78
N ASP A 404 -15.93 -45.36 20.95
CA ASP A 404 -15.85 -44.47 22.12
C ASP A 404 -16.35 -43.03 21.85
N PHE A 405 -17.37 -42.88 20.99
CA PHE A 405 -17.98 -41.60 20.63
C PHE A 405 -18.81 -41.02 21.80
N ASP A 406 -18.51 -39.76 22.17
CA ASP A 406 -19.28 -39.01 23.16
C ASP A 406 -20.59 -38.46 22.56
N ILE A 407 -21.64 -39.29 22.64
CA ILE A 407 -22.98 -38.97 22.15
C ILE A 407 -23.56 -37.75 22.87
N GLU A 408 -23.43 -37.69 24.19
CA GLU A 408 -24.05 -36.64 25.00
C GLU A 408 -23.40 -35.28 24.75
N GLY A 409 -22.07 -35.23 24.75
CA GLY A 409 -21.30 -34.01 24.44
C GLY A 409 -21.56 -33.52 23.02
N PHE A 410 -21.48 -34.42 22.03
CA PHE A 410 -21.77 -34.07 20.63
C PHE A 410 -23.19 -33.54 20.45
N ALA A 411 -24.19 -34.22 21.03
CA ALA A 411 -25.58 -33.81 20.90
C ALA A 411 -25.83 -32.44 21.55
N ALA A 412 -25.24 -32.17 22.71
CA ALA A 412 -25.33 -30.88 23.38
C ALA A 412 -24.72 -29.76 22.54
N GLU A 413 -23.50 -29.94 22.03
CA GLU A 413 -22.81 -28.96 21.18
C GLU A 413 -23.56 -28.72 19.87
N ARG A 414 -24.01 -29.79 19.20
CA ARG A 414 -24.75 -29.69 17.94
C ARG A 414 -26.10 -29.01 18.13
N MET A 415 -26.84 -29.33 19.19
CA MET A 415 -28.08 -28.62 19.51
C MET A 415 -27.83 -27.14 19.75
N SER A 416 -26.78 -26.78 20.50
CA SER A 416 -26.42 -25.37 20.72
C SER A 416 -26.10 -24.66 19.41
N MET A 417 -25.31 -25.30 18.54
CA MET A 417 -24.99 -24.78 17.20
C MET A 417 -26.24 -24.53 16.36
N MET A 418 -27.11 -25.53 16.22
CA MET A 418 -28.32 -25.44 15.39
C MET A 418 -29.28 -24.38 15.91
N ASN A 419 -29.54 -24.37 17.21
CA ASN A 419 -30.41 -23.36 17.82
C ASN A 419 -29.84 -21.95 17.66
N GLY A 420 -28.54 -21.78 17.89
CA GLY A 420 -27.84 -20.52 17.72
C GLY A 420 -27.92 -20.02 16.29
N ALA A 421 -27.54 -20.85 15.32
CA ALA A 421 -27.56 -20.51 13.90
C ALA A 421 -28.97 -20.20 13.37
N MET A 422 -30.02 -20.83 13.89
CA MET A 422 -31.40 -20.55 13.46
C MET A 422 -31.99 -19.27 14.07
N THR A 423 -31.50 -18.82 15.22
CA THR A 423 -32.13 -17.75 16.02
C THR A 423 -31.31 -16.48 16.18
N ARG A 424 -29.98 -16.55 16.16
CA ARG A 424 -29.12 -15.37 16.32
C ARG A 424 -28.96 -14.63 15.00
N ARG A 425 -28.82 -13.30 15.07
CA ARG A 425 -28.61 -12.43 13.90
C ARG A 425 -27.18 -12.52 13.35
N LEU A 426 -26.24 -12.84 14.23
CA LEU A 426 -24.86 -13.16 13.92
C LEU A 426 -24.50 -14.42 14.72
N TYR A 427 -23.94 -15.44 14.08
CA TYR A 427 -23.59 -16.69 14.75
C TYR A 427 -22.31 -17.30 14.17
N CYS A 428 -21.25 -17.41 14.97
CA CYS A 428 -20.02 -18.07 14.52
C CYS A 428 -20.00 -19.55 14.93
N ALA A 429 -20.00 -20.45 13.95
CA ALA A 429 -19.86 -21.90 14.18
C ALA A 429 -18.38 -22.32 14.13
N THR A 430 -17.79 -22.63 15.29
CA THR A 430 -16.40 -23.10 15.40
C THR A 430 -16.34 -24.61 15.66
N GLY A 431 -15.21 -25.24 15.31
CA GLY A 431 -15.02 -26.68 15.53
C GLY A 431 -13.80 -27.23 14.81
N ARG A 432 -13.21 -28.30 15.35
CA ARG A 432 -12.01 -28.95 14.79
C ARG A 432 -12.33 -29.67 13.45
N PRO A 433 -11.33 -29.97 12.61
CA PRO A 433 -11.52 -30.85 11.46
C PRO A 433 -12.21 -32.16 11.88
N GLY A 434 -13.16 -32.64 11.08
CA GLY A 434 -13.92 -33.86 11.38
C GLY A 434 -15.09 -33.69 12.37
N SER A 435 -15.36 -32.48 12.88
CA SER A 435 -16.48 -32.19 13.78
C SER A 435 -17.87 -32.18 13.13
N GLY A 436 -17.99 -32.54 11.84
CA GLY A 436 -19.28 -32.58 11.13
C GLY A 436 -19.91 -31.21 10.82
N LYS A 437 -19.17 -30.09 10.96
CA LYS A 437 -19.70 -28.74 10.69
C LYS A 437 -20.32 -28.57 9.31
N SER A 438 -19.67 -29.09 8.26
CA SER A 438 -20.18 -28.93 6.88
C SER A 438 -21.52 -29.62 6.68
N GLN A 439 -21.73 -30.79 7.29
CA GLN A 439 -23.03 -31.49 7.29
C GLN A 439 -24.10 -30.70 8.05
N ALA A 440 -23.72 -30.12 9.18
CA ALA A 440 -24.58 -29.24 9.95
C ALA A 440 -25.00 -27.98 9.17
N VAL A 441 -24.03 -27.31 8.52
CA VAL A 441 -24.30 -26.13 7.67
C VAL A 441 -25.19 -26.51 6.49
N ALA A 442 -24.96 -27.65 5.84
CA ALA A 442 -25.81 -28.11 4.74
C ALA A 442 -27.28 -28.33 5.19
N GLU A 443 -27.51 -28.90 6.37
CA GLU A 443 -28.88 -29.03 6.89
C GLU A 443 -29.49 -27.66 7.22
N LEU A 444 -28.73 -26.70 7.75
CA LEU A 444 -29.21 -25.33 7.96
C LEU A 444 -29.63 -24.67 6.64
N LEU A 445 -28.81 -24.77 5.60
CA LEU A 445 -29.11 -24.23 4.27
C LEU A 445 -30.40 -24.84 3.70
N ARG A 446 -30.61 -26.14 3.87
CA ARG A 446 -31.85 -26.82 3.46
C ARG A 446 -33.08 -26.29 4.21
N ARG A 447 -32.92 -25.90 5.48
CA ARG A 447 -34.00 -25.32 6.29
C ARG A 447 -34.32 -23.90 5.91
N PHE A 448 -33.32 -23.10 5.53
CA PHE A 448 -33.53 -21.77 4.99
C PHE A 448 -34.27 -21.81 3.66
N ASP A 449 -33.87 -22.72 2.76
CA ASP A 449 -34.54 -22.92 1.47
C ASP A 449 -36.00 -23.37 1.65
N ALA A 450 -36.25 -24.33 2.56
CA ALA A 450 -37.61 -24.75 2.90
C ALA A 450 -38.48 -23.64 3.53
N ALA A 451 -37.86 -22.62 4.12
CA ALA A 451 -38.52 -21.44 4.65
C ALA A 451 -38.69 -20.32 3.58
N ASN A 452 -38.28 -20.55 2.33
CA ASN A 452 -38.19 -19.56 1.25
C ASN A 452 -37.29 -18.36 1.60
N GLU A 453 -36.27 -18.57 2.41
CA GLU A 453 -35.29 -17.54 2.77
C GLU A 453 -34.11 -17.58 1.77
N ARG A 454 -33.90 -16.49 1.03
CA ARG A 454 -32.81 -16.38 0.05
C ARG A 454 -31.47 -16.34 0.77
N THR A 455 -30.59 -17.28 0.44
CA THR A 455 -29.31 -17.44 1.14
C THR A 455 -28.14 -17.28 0.17
N ILE A 456 -27.22 -16.38 0.53
CA ILE A 456 -25.92 -16.26 -0.14
C ILE A 456 -24.92 -17.12 0.63
N VAL A 457 -24.21 -17.99 -0.08
CA VAL A 457 -23.20 -18.88 0.49
C VAL A 457 -21.85 -18.51 -0.09
N LEU A 458 -20.93 -18.08 0.77
CA LEU A 458 -19.60 -17.61 0.37
C LEU A 458 -18.51 -18.49 0.96
N ALA A 459 -17.38 -18.52 0.27
CA ALA A 459 -16.13 -19.06 0.79
C ALA A 459 -14.95 -18.16 0.36
N PRO A 460 -13.84 -18.16 1.09
CA PRO A 460 -12.65 -17.36 0.74
C PRO A 460 -11.92 -17.89 -0.49
N THR A 461 -12.09 -19.17 -0.86
CA THR A 461 -11.39 -19.78 -2.00
C THR A 461 -12.33 -20.56 -2.91
N GLY A 462 -11.97 -20.64 -4.20
CA GLY A 462 -12.74 -21.41 -5.18
C GLY A 462 -12.83 -22.90 -4.83
N LYS A 463 -11.79 -23.46 -4.23
CA LYS A 463 -11.77 -24.87 -3.78
C LYS A 463 -12.77 -25.12 -2.64
N ALA A 464 -12.86 -24.20 -1.68
CA ALA A 464 -13.82 -24.30 -0.58
C ALA A 464 -15.27 -24.14 -1.10
N ALA A 465 -15.52 -23.19 -2.00
CA ALA A 465 -16.81 -23.03 -2.65
C ALA A 465 -17.22 -24.28 -3.45
N LEU A 466 -16.31 -24.88 -4.23
CA LEU A 466 -16.56 -26.12 -4.96
C LEU A 466 -16.93 -27.28 -4.01
N ARG A 467 -16.21 -27.44 -2.89
CA ARG A 467 -16.53 -28.47 -1.89
C ARG A 467 -17.95 -28.33 -1.34
N LEU A 468 -18.40 -27.11 -1.07
CA LEU A 468 -19.77 -26.86 -0.62
C LEU A 468 -20.80 -27.22 -1.70
N ASN A 469 -20.51 -26.87 -2.95
CA ASN A 469 -21.38 -27.19 -4.09
C ASN A 469 -21.45 -28.70 -4.39
N GLU A 470 -20.36 -29.45 -4.23
CA GLU A 470 -20.35 -30.91 -4.40
C GLU A 470 -21.19 -31.64 -3.35
N ALA A 471 -21.28 -31.07 -2.15
CA ALA A 471 -22.12 -31.58 -1.06
C ALA A 471 -23.58 -31.09 -1.14
N ALA A 472 -23.89 -30.18 -2.06
CA ALA A 472 -25.22 -29.61 -2.21
C ALA A 472 -26.18 -30.61 -2.89
N PRO A 473 -27.43 -30.72 -2.44
CA PRO A 473 -28.48 -31.42 -3.16
C PRO A 473 -28.69 -30.84 -4.58
N ASN A 474 -29.12 -31.66 -5.54
CA ASN A 474 -29.37 -31.24 -6.92
C ASN A 474 -30.44 -30.13 -7.05
N ASP A 475 -31.32 -30.00 -6.06
CA ASP A 475 -32.41 -29.04 -5.98
C ASP A 475 -32.14 -27.88 -5.02
N ALA A 476 -30.89 -27.70 -4.57
CA ALA A 476 -30.53 -26.61 -3.66
C ALA A 476 -30.83 -25.23 -4.28
N GLY A 477 -31.60 -24.40 -3.55
CA GLY A 477 -31.86 -23.00 -3.93
C GLY A 477 -30.67 -22.03 -3.79
N TRP A 478 -29.45 -22.55 -3.60
CA TRP A 478 -28.23 -21.77 -3.39
C TRP A 478 -27.05 -22.38 -4.16
N GLN A 479 -26.08 -21.53 -4.48
CA GLN A 479 -24.80 -21.95 -5.05
C GLN A 479 -23.69 -21.19 -4.34
N ALA A 480 -22.73 -21.92 -3.78
CA ALA A 480 -21.57 -21.32 -3.13
C ALA A 480 -20.65 -20.68 -4.16
N GLU A 481 -20.18 -19.47 -3.86
CA GLU A 481 -19.22 -18.74 -4.67
C GLU A 481 -18.12 -18.12 -3.80
N THR A 482 -17.08 -17.56 -4.44
CA THR A 482 -16.05 -16.85 -3.68
C THR A 482 -16.55 -15.48 -3.23
N ILE A 483 -16.01 -14.97 -2.13
CA ILE A 483 -16.25 -13.61 -1.65
C ILE A 483 -16.01 -12.59 -2.78
N ASP A 484 -14.88 -12.70 -3.48
CA ASP A 484 -14.52 -11.78 -4.59
C ASP A 484 -15.52 -11.82 -5.74
N ARG A 485 -15.98 -13.02 -6.11
CA ARG A 485 -16.95 -13.19 -7.19
C ARG A 485 -18.29 -12.54 -6.82
N TRP A 486 -18.72 -12.70 -5.57
CA TRP A 486 -19.92 -12.07 -5.06
C TRP A 486 -19.81 -10.54 -5.07
N ILE A 487 -18.69 -9.98 -4.60
CA ILE A 487 -18.41 -8.54 -4.62
C ILE A 487 -18.46 -8.01 -6.06
N TRP A 488 -17.79 -8.70 -6.98
CA TRP A 488 -17.73 -8.30 -8.39
C TRP A 488 -19.12 -8.27 -9.03
N ARG A 489 -19.91 -9.35 -8.91
CA ARG A 489 -21.26 -9.39 -9.50
C ARG A 489 -22.24 -8.44 -8.82
N SER A 490 -22.00 -8.09 -7.55
CA SER A 490 -22.78 -7.10 -6.81
C SER A 490 -22.48 -5.66 -7.26
N GLY A 491 -21.54 -5.45 -8.19
CA GLY A 491 -21.15 -4.13 -8.68
C GLY A 491 -20.31 -3.35 -7.66
N LEU A 492 -19.53 -4.07 -6.84
CA LEU A 492 -18.71 -3.50 -5.76
C LEU A 492 -17.21 -3.69 -6.02
N ARG A 493 -16.82 -3.96 -7.28
CA ARG A 493 -15.44 -4.25 -7.66
C ARG A 493 -14.47 -3.11 -7.32
N ASP A 494 -14.92 -1.86 -7.40
CA ASP A 494 -14.11 -0.67 -7.16
C ASP A 494 -13.71 -0.53 -5.68
N TYR A 495 -14.26 -1.38 -4.80
CA TYR A 495 -13.93 -1.44 -3.38
C TYR A 495 -13.08 -2.66 -2.99
N LEU A 496 -12.66 -3.50 -3.96
CA LEU A 496 -11.81 -4.66 -3.69
C LEU A 496 -10.37 -4.29 -3.36
N ASP A 497 -9.91 -3.13 -3.85
CA ASP A 497 -8.53 -2.70 -3.68
C ASP A 497 -8.23 -2.29 -2.24
N VAL A 498 -7.03 -2.62 -1.78
CA VAL A 498 -6.57 -2.28 -0.43
C VAL A 498 -6.50 -0.75 -0.30
N GLY A 499 -7.31 -0.19 0.59
CA GLY A 499 -7.40 1.26 0.80
C GLY A 499 -8.57 1.95 0.09
N ALA A 500 -9.44 1.21 -0.60
CA ALA A 500 -10.69 1.77 -1.10
C ALA A 500 -11.53 2.40 0.03
N ASP A 501 -12.09 3.58 -0.21
CA ASP A 501 -12.91 4.26 0.80
C ASP A 501 -14.29 3.61 0.92
N LEU A 502 -14.40 2.64 1.83
CA LEU A 502 -15.66 1.98 2.16
C LEU A 502 -16.74 2.94 2.69
N LYS A 503 -16.37 4.13 3.20
CA LYS A 503 -17.35 5.12 3.68
C LYS A 503 -18.09 5.77 2.51
N SER A 504 -17.40 5.99 1.38
CA SER A 504 -17.97 6.52 0.14
C SER A 504 -18.95 5.57 -0.56
N MET A 505 -19.03 4.30 -0.13
CA MET A 505 -19.86 3.28 -0.77
C MET A 505 -21.32 3.73 -0.93
N THR A 506 -21.77 3.70 -2.18
CA THR A 506 -23.16 3.97 -2.57
C THR A 506 -23.90 2.68 -2.95
N ARG A 507 -25.23 2.78 -3.06
CA ARG A 507 -26.06 1.63 -3.44
C ARG A 507 -25.84 1.26 -4.91
N SER A 508 -25.44 0.01 -5.14
CA SER A 508 -25.38 -0.63 -6.45
C SER A 508 -26.73 -1.19 -6.87
N LYS A 509 -27.09 -1.03 -8.15
CA LYS A 509 -28.28 -1.66 -8.75
C LYS A 509 -28.12 -3.16 -8.97
N SER A 510 -26.87 -3.65 -9.03
CA SER A 510 -26.53 -5.06 -9.22
C SER A 510 -26.57 -5.85 -7.91
N PHE A 511 -26.70 -5.18 -6.76
CA PHE A 511 -26.80 -5.84 -5.48
C PHE A 511 -28.17 -6.53 -5.33
N GLU A 512 -28.15 -7.84 -5.16
CA GLU A 512 -29.36 -8.64 -4.94
C GLU A 512 -29.64 -8.79 -3.44
N PRO A 513 -30.81 -8.34 -2.94
CA PRO A 513 -31.16 -8.51 -1.53
C PRO A 513 -31.28 -9.98 -1.13
N PHE A 514 -30.86 -10.31 0.09
CA PHE A 514 -30.89 -11.66 0.62
C PHE A 514 -31.29 -11.67 2.10
N ASP A 515 -31.77 -12.82 2.57
CA ASP A 515 -32.23 -13.02 3.93
C ASP A 515 -31.09 -13.55 4.81
N ASN A 516 -30.29 -14.49 4.30
CA ASN A 516 -29.17 -15.08 5.05
C ASN A 516 -27.85 -14.96 4.29
N LEU A 517 -26.77 -14.73 5.03
CA LEU A 517 -25.39 -14.89 4.57
C LEU A 517 -24.73 -16.01 5.36
N VAL A 518 -24.11 -16.97 4.67
CA VAL A 518 -23.31 -18.04 5.27
C VAL A 518 -21.90 -17.97 4.68
N VAL A 519 -20.88 -17.88 5.51
CA VAL A 519 -19.48 -17.85 5.08
C VAL A 519 -18.72 -19.04 5.65
N ASP A 520 -18.31 -19.99 4.79
CA ASP A 520 -17.47 -21.11 5.22
C ASP A 520 -15.97 -20.74 5.22
N GLU A 521 -15.18 -21.48 6.00
CA GLU A 521 -13.73 -21.28 6.15
C GLU A 521 -13.36 -19.83 6.55
N MET A 522 -14.18 -19.20 7.39
CA MET A 522 -14.04 -17.82 7.86
C MET A 522 -12.65 -17.50 8.47
N SER A 523 -11.91 -18.51 8.93
CA SER A 523 -10.53 -18.35 9.42
C SER A 523 -9.53 -17.87 8.38
N MET A 524 -9.86 -17.94 7.08
CA MET A 524 -9.01 -17.41 6.00
C MET A 524 -9.41 -16.00 5.55
N VAL A 525 -10.48 -15.42 6.10
CA VAL A 525 -10.99 -14.11 5.67
C VAL A 525 -10.24 -13.00 6.40
N ASN A 526 -9.60 -12.10 5.65
CA ASN A 526 -8.87 -10.97 6.20
C ASN A 526 -9.82 -9.82 6.62
N LEU A 527 -9.26 -8.83 7.33
CA LEU A 527 -10.01 -7.68 7.84
C LEU A 527 -10.74 -6.90 6.73
N TYR A 528 -10.08 -6.66 5.59
CA TYR A 528 -10.64 -5.86 4.50
C TYR A 528 -11.80 -6.52 3.79
N HIS A 529 -11.70 -7.81 3.46
CA HIS A 529 -12.82 -8.56 2.88
C HIS A 529 -14.00 -8.60 3.85
N LEU A 530 -13.75 -8.80 5.14
CA LEU A 530 -14.82 -8.80 6.14
C LEU A 530 -15.49 -7.43 6.28
N ALA A 531 -14.70 -6.36 6.36
CA ALA A 531 -15.20 -4.99 6.42
C ALA A 531 -16.01 -4.65 5.17
N LEU A 532 -15.54 -5.02 3.97
CA LEU A 532 -16.23 -4.81 2.71
C LEU A 532 -17.57 -5.56 2.66
N LEU A 533 -17.59 -6.84 3.03
CA LEU A 533 -18.83 -7.64 3.12
C LEU A 533 -19.85 -6.98 4.06
N PHE A 534 -19.43 -6.59 5.26
CA PHE A 534 -20.32 -5.99 6.24
C PHE A 534 -20.79 -4.60 5.79
N ARG A 535 -19.89 -3.78 5.22
CA ARG A 535 -20.26 -2.48 4.67
C ARG A 535 -21.29 -2.60 3.55
N ALA A 536 -21.11 -3.58 2.65
CA ALA A 536 -22.04 -3.85 1.58
C ALA A 536 -23.45 -4.12 2.14
N ILE A 537 -23.56 -4.93 3.19
CA ILE A 537 -24.84 -5.22 3.86
C ILE A 537 -25.43 -3.95 4.50
N GLU A 538 -24.64 -3.16 5.22
CA GLU A 538 -25.10 -1.92 5.86
C GLU A 538 -25.69 -0.92 4.85
N VAL A 539 -25.04 -0.74 3.71
CA VAL A 539 -25.44 0.26 2.69
C VAL A 539 -26.67 -0.20 1.91
N HIS A 540 -26.71 -1.47 1.52
CA HIS A 540 -27.72 -1.99 0.58
C HIS A 540 -28.96 -2.52 1.30
N GLN A 541 -28.80 -3.14 2.47
CA GLN A 541 -29.89 -3.84 3.17
C GLN A 541 -29.79 -3.80 4.71
N PRO A 542 -29.77 -2.59 5.32
CA PRO A 542 -29.45 -2.40 6.74
C PRO A 542 -30.39 -3.17 7.71
N THR A 543 -31.63 -3.43 7.31
CA THR A 543 -32.68 -3.96 8.19
C THR A 543 -33.26 -5.31 7.75
N THR A 544 -32.96 -5.79 6.54
CA THR A 544 -33.65 -6.97 5.98
C THR A 544 -32.89 -8.27 6.15
N THR A 545 -31.57 -8.23 6.35
CA THR A 545 -30.78 -9.44 6.61
C THR A 545 -31.22 -10.08 7.93
N LEU A 546 -31.71 -11.32 7.83
CA LEU A 546 -32.12 -12.13 8.96
C LEU A 546 -30.91 -12.62 9.74
N ARG A 547 -29.94 -13.26 9.08
CA ARG A 547 -28.82 -13.95 9.72
C ARG A 547 -27.51 -13.79 8.94
N VAL A 548 -26.41 -13.72 9.67
CA VAL A 548 -25.05 -13.87 9.18
C VAL A 548 -24.39 -14.99 9.98
N ILE A 549 -23.94 -16.04 9.31
CA ILE A 549 -23.43 -17.28 9.92
C ILE A 549 -21.99 -17.52 9.47
#